data_AF-A0A957S3V9-F1
#
_entry.id   AF-A0A957S3V9-F1
#
_cell.length_a   1.000
_cell.length_b   1.000
_cell.length_c   1.000
_cell.angle_alpha   90.00
_cell.angle_beta   90.00
_cell.angle_gamma   90.00
#
_symmetry.space_group_name_H-M   'P 1'
#
loop_
_entity.id
_entity.type
_entity.pdbx_description
1 polymer ?
#
loop_
_entity_poly.entity_id
_entity_poly.type
_entity_poly.pdbx_seq_one_letter_code
_entity_poly.pdbx_strand_id
1 'polypeptide(L)' 'MDKFTTLTGVAAPLPIVNVDTDMIIPKDYLKTIRRTGLGKGLFAEMRF' A
#
# COMPACT_ATOMS: atom_id res chain seq x y z
N MET A 1 17.54 -8.75 -3.80
CA MET A 1 16.88 -7.50 -4.23
C MET A 1 17.15 -7.39 -5.71
N ASP A 2 16.10 -7.34 -6.53
CA ASP A 2 16.26 -7.41 -7.96
C ASP A 2 16.59 -6.03 -8.53
N LYS A 3 17.41 -6.01 -9.60
CA LYS A 3 17.79 -4.75 -10.25
C LYS A 3 16.56 -4.14 -10.93
N PHE A 4 16.21 -2.92 -10.55
CA PHE A 4 15.15 -2.16 -11.20
C PHE A 4 15.74 -1.41 -12.42
N THR A 5 15.37 -1.82 -13.63
CA THR A 5 15.82 -1.17 -14.88
C THR A 5 14.67 -0.43 -15.55
N THR A 6 13.62 -1.15 -15.92
CA THR A 6 12.46 -0.63 -16.66
C THR A 6 11.21 -1.39 -16.22
N LEU A 7 10.12 -0.67 -15.97
CA LEU A 7 8.81 -1.24 -15.67
C LEU A 7 7.76 -0.60 -16.60
N THR A 8 7.00 -1.42 -17.31
CA THR A 8 5.79 -1.00 -18.04
C THR A 8 4.58 -1.53 -17.28
N GLY A 9 3.61 -0.67 -17.01
CA GLY A 9 2.41 -1.04 -16.25
C GLY A 9 1.34 0.04 -16.27
N VAL A 10 0.17 -0.30 -15.74
CA VAL A 10 -0.96 0.64 -15.61
C VAL A 10 -0.69 1.58 -14.43
N ALA A 11 -0.77 2.89 -14.66
CA ALA A 11 -0.71 3.89 -13.60
C ALA A 11 -2.06 4.03 -12.90
N ALA A 12 -2.05 4.27 -11.58
CA ALA A 12 -3.24 4.54 -10.79
C ALA A 12 -3.17 5.96 -10.20
N PRO A 13 -3.90 6.95 -10.75
CA PRO A 13 -3.87 8.31 -10.23
C PRO A 13 -4.56 8.40 -8.85
N LEU A 14 -3.92 9.09 -7.90
CA LEU A 14 -4.44 9.34 -6.56
C LEU A 14 -4.26 10.83 -6.21
N PRO A 15 -5.22 11.71 -6.57
CA PRO A 15 -5.08 13.16 -6.45
C PRO A 15 -5.35 13.66 -5.02
N ILE A 16 -4.59 13.13 -4.05
CA ILE A 16 -4.70 13.48 -2.63
C ILE A 16 -3.34 13.99 -2.16
N VAL A 17 -3.34 15.10 -1.44
CA VAL A 17 -2.15 15.64 -0.78
C VAL A 17 -2.09 15.14 0.67
N ASN A 18 -0.89 15.05 1.23
CA ASN A 18 -0.68 14.63 2.62
C ASN A 18 -1.19 13.21 2.94
N VAL A 19 -0.94 12.24 2.06
CA VAL A 19 -1.20 10.82 2.35
C VAL A 19 -0.32 10.36 3.51
N ASP A 20 -0.92 10.01 4.65
CA ASP A 20 -0.21 9.57 5.85
C ASP A 20 -0.07 8.04 5.95
N THR A 21 0.57 7.56 7.03
CA THR A 21 0.85 6.13 7.22
C THR A 21 -0.39 5.29 7.47
N ASP A 22 -1.39 5.83 8.19
CA ASP A 22 -2.63 5.10 8.46
C ASP A 22 -3.50 5.04 7.19
N MET A 23 -3.46 6.09 6.35
CA MET A 23 -4.07 6.07 5.01
C MET A 23 -3.45 5.00 4.11
N ILE A 24 -2.12 4.83 4.15
CA ILE A 24 -1.44 3.79 3.36
C ILE A 24 -1.83 2.40 3.85
N ILE A 25 -1.83 2.17 5.16
CA ILE A 25 -2.24 0.91 5.77
C ILE A 25 -2.67 1.13 7.23
N PRO A 26 -3.93 0.83 7.59
CA PRO A 26 -4.38 1.03 8.96
C PRO A 26 -3.63 0.14 9.95
N LYS A 27 -3.37 0.66 11.15
CA LYS A 27 -2.68 -0.05 12.24
C LYS A 27 -3.23 -1.44 12.58
N ASP A 28 -4.52 -1.69 12.34
CA ASP A 28 -5.14 -3.00 12.60
C ASP A 28 -4.53 -4.12 11.77
N TYR A 29 -4.06 -3.82 10.56
CA TYR A 29 -3.36 -4.79 9.70
C TYR A 29 -1.93 -5.07 10.17
N LEU A 30 -1.37 -4.23 11.03
CA LEU A 30 0.01 -4.33 11.52
C LEU A 30 0.14 -5.18 12.80
N LYS A 31 -0.97 -5.65 13.37
CA LYS A 31 -0.98 -6.53 14.55
C LYS A 31 -0.49 -7.96 14.25
N THR A 32 -0.20 -8.28 12.99
CA THR A 32 0.25 -9.61 12.56
C THR A 32 1.76 -9.78 12.71
N ILE A 33 2.19 -10.98 13.13
CA ILE A 33 3.61 -11.38 13.10
C ILE A 33 4.06 -11.88 11.71
N ARG A 34 3.11 -12.08 10.79
CA ARG A 34 3.40 -12.59 9.44
C ARG A 34 3.94 -11.46 8.56
N ARG A 35 5.03 -11.74 7.85
CA ARG A 35 5.66 -10.77 6.92
C ARG A 35 4.99 -10.71 5.54
N THR A 36 3.89 -11.42 5.34
CA THR A 36 3.18 -11.60 4.06
C THR A 36 1.72 -11.20 4.17
N GLY A 37 1.11 -10.75 3.08
CA GLY A 37 -0.33 -10.50 3.00
C GLY A 37 -0.79 -9.09 3.39
N LEU A 38 0.14 -8.21 3.78
CA LEU A 38 -0.15 -6.81 4.14
C LEU A 38 -0.74 -6.00 2.98
N GLY A 39 -0.49 -6.40 1.72
CA GLY A 39 -1.09 -5.76 0.55
C GLY A 39 -2.63 -5.77 0.55
N LYS A 40 -3.27 -6.68 1.31
CA LYS A 40 -4.74 -6.66 1.49
C LYS A 40 -5.22 -5.42 2.24
N GLY A 41 -4.38 -4.81 3.09
CA GLY A 41 -4.69 -3.61 3.86
C GLY A 41 -4.32 -2.28 3.19
N LEU A 42 -3.69 -2.31 2.01
CA LEU A 42 -3.25 -1.11 1.28
C LEU A 42 -4.43 -0.16 1.03
N PHE A 43 -4.46 1.07 1.56
CA PHE A 43 -5.60 1.98 1.38
C PHE A 43 -6.96 1.36 1.79
N ALA A 44 -7.00 0.54 2.84
CA ALA A 44 -8.22 -0.18 3.22
C ALA A 44 -9.40 0.76 3.51
N GLU A 45 -9.19 1.86 4.23
CA GLU A 45 -10.23 2.86 4.55
C GLU A 45 -10.81 3.58 3.31
N MET A 46 -10.08 3.58 2.19
CA MET A 46 -10.55 4.16 0.94
C MET A 46 -11.20 3.13 0.00
N ARG A 47 -10.91 1.83 0.18
CA ARG A 47 -11.36 0.75 -0.70
C ARG A 47 -12.61 0.02 -0.20
N PHE A 48 -12.90 0.10 1.10
CA PHE A 48 -13.98 -0.61 1.78
C PHE A 48 -14.72 0.33 2.73
#